data_AF-A0A291Q2Y1-F1
#
_entry.id   AF-A0A291Q2Y1-F1
#
_cell.length_a   1.000
_cell.length_b   1.000
_cell.length_c   1.000
_cell.angle_alpha   90.00
_cell.angle_beta   90.00
_cell.angle_gamma   90.00
#
_symmetry.space_group_name_H-M   'P 1'
#
loop_
_entity.id
_entity.type
_entity.pdbx_description
1 polymer ?
#
loop_
_entity_poly.entity_id
_entity_poly.type
_entity_poly.pdbx_seq_one_letter_code
_entity_poly.pdbx_strand_id
1 'polypeptide(L)'
;MASSVRRFVAPPVLAGALVVAAALATLAQGIIGGTTWMLLVGLTATAVVLTLLGSLADSGHGPGVASGLRSGGPRAHAPAVVHGVRAVHRRTGAAVVDGQRHSSVFVFDLTVVPDEGPAFRVAVRHPLDVQGLLHRTRAVVAYDPEQPWRVVLPDDPPRPLLARAQRLDDAAAHGAQRPAQGLPPGAHLLVTGSILAALVVGLVRLAG
;
A
#
# COMPACT_ATOMS: atom_id res chain seq x y z
N MET A 1 -3.11 21.74 5.35
CA MET A 1 -2.36 21.58 4.07
C MET A 1 -0.83 21.65 4.21
N ALA A 2 -0.25 22.31 5.22
CA ALA A 2 1.21 22.43 5.38
C ALA A 2 1.97 21.15 5.82
N SER A 3 1.27 20.08 6.26
CA SER A 3 1.91 18.86 6.77
C SER A 3 2.39 17.89 5.68
N SER A 4 1.87 17.97 4.45
CA SER A 4 2.27 17.07 3.36
C SER A 4 3.67 17.40 2.83
N VAL A 5 4.06 18.67 2.76
CA VAL A 5 5.34 19.10 2.16
C VAL A 5 6.55 18.64 2.99
N ARG A 6 6.46 18.66 4.33
CA ARG A 6 7.55 18.22 5.22
C ARG A 6 7.93 16.74 5.04
N ARG A 7 6.99 15.90 4.57
CA ARG A 7 7.26 14.48 4.33
C ARG A 7 8.11 14.24 3.07
N PHE A 8 8.07 15.16 2.11
CA PHE A 8 8.88 15.12 0.89
C PHE A 8 10.31 15.63 1.09
N VAL A 9 10.57 16.40 2.16
CA VAL A 9 11.89 16.97 2.49
C VAL A 9 12.60 16.14 3.58
N ALA A 10 12.11 14.94 3.89
CA ALA A 10 12.80 14.06 4.81
C ALA A 10 14.18 13.66 4.21
N PRO A 11 15.30 13.77 4.94
CA PRO A 11 16.65 13.46 4.43
C PRO A 11 16.77 12.11 3.71
N PRO A 12 16.19 10.99 4.19
CA PRO A 12 16.27 9.71 3.47
C PRO A 12 15.49 9.70 2.16
N VAL A 13 14.42 10.50 2.06
CA VAL A 13 13.61 10.62 0.84
C VAL A 13 14.38 11.39 -0.24
N LEU A 14 15.07 12.46 0.15
CA LEU A 14 15.91 13.24 -0.77
C LEU A 14 17.09 12.42 -1.29
N ALA A 15 17.76 11.64 -0.43
CA ALA A 15 18.86 10.77 -0.84
C ALA A 15 18.41 9.71 -1.87
N GLY A 16 17.26 9.06 -1.64
CA GLY A 16 16.70 8.09 -2.57
C GLY A 16 16.30 8.73 -3.91
N ALA A 17 15.67 9.90 -3.87
CA ALA A 17 15.27 10.64 -5.08
C ALA A 17 16.47 11.06 -5.93
N LEU A 18 17.59 11.42 -5.30
CA LEU A 18 18.83 11.81 -5.98
C LEU A 18 19.48 10.63 -6.72
N VAL A 19 19.49 9.45 -6.10
CA VAL A 19 19.98 8.21 -6.74
C VAL A 19 19.12 7.85 -7.96
N VAL A 20 17.78 7.91 -7.82
CA VAL A 20 16.85 7.67 -8.94
C VAL A 20 17.07 8.69 -10.06
N ALA A 21 17.22 9.96 -9.71
CA ALA A 21 17.45 11.04 -10.67
C ALA A 21 18.76 10.84 -11.45
N ALA A 22 19.85 10.48 -10.77
CA ALA A 22 21.14 10.21 -11.39
C ALA A 22 21.09 9.01 -12.36
N ALA A 23 20.41 7.93 -11.97
CA ALA A 23 20.22 6.75 -12.82
C ALA A 23 19.41 7.07 -14.09
N LEU A 24 18.31 7.82 -13.95
CA LEU A 24 17.48 8.23 -15.09
C LEU A 24 18.18 9.23 -16.00
N ALA A 25 18.90 10.20 -15.43
CA ALA A 25 19.65 11.20 -16.21
C ALA A 25 20.78 10.53 -17.01
N THR A 26 21.53 9.60 -16.42
CA THR A 26 22.59 8.85 -17.12
C THR A 26 22.02 7.98 -18.24
N LEU A 27 20.88 7.32 -18.03
CA LEU A 27 20.17 6.57 -19.07
C LEU A 27 19.71 7.49 -20.23
N ALA A 28 19.05 8.60 -19.91
CA ALA A 28 18.60 9.57 -20.91
C ALA A 28 19.77 10.13 -21.73
N GLN A 29 20.89 10.45 -21.08
CA GLN A 29 22.09 10.94 -21.75
C GLN A 29 22.69 9.88 -22.69
N GLY A 30 22.69 8.61 -22.28
CA GLY A 30 23.09 7.49 -23.13
C GLY A 30 22.22 7.31 -24.38
N ILE A 31 20.91 7.55 -24.28
CA ILE A 31 19.96 7.40 -25.40
C ILE A 31 20.11 8.53 -26.43
N ILE A 32 20.32 9.78 -26.00
CA ILE A 32 20.26 10.97 -26.86
C ILE A 32 21.66 11.37 -27.41
N GLY A 33 22.60 10.42 -27.49
CA GLY A 33 23.91 10.63 -28.12
C GLY A 33 25.13 10.42 -27.21
N GLY A 34 24.96 9.82 -26.03
CA GLY A 34 26.06 9.40 -25.16
C GLY A 34 26.79 8.14 -25.67
N THR A 35 27.93 7.83 -25.04
CA THR A 35 28.67 6.59 -25.32
C THR A 35 27.88 5.35 -24.90
N THR A 36 28.07 4.24 -25.61
CA THR A 36 27.40 2.94 -25.32
C THR A 36 27.56 2.51 -23.85
N TRP A 37 28.68 2.87 -23.23
CA TRP A 37 28.95 2.62 -21.82
C TRP A 37 28.01 3.39 -20.88
N MET A 38 27.64 4.64 -21.18
CA MET A 38 26.66 5.39 -20.41
C MET A 38 25.27 4.76 -20.49
N LEU A 39 24.89 4.22 -21.65
CA LEU A 39 23.62 3.52 -21.82
C LEU A 39 23.58 2.24 -20.98
N LEU A 40 24.67 1.44 -20.99
CA LEU A 40 24.78 0.23 -20.18
C LEU A 40 24.74 0.52 -18.67
N VAL A 41 25.45 1.54 -18.21
CA VAL A 41 25.47 1.95 -16.79
C VAL A 41 24.12 2.54 -16.37
N GLY A 42 23.52 3.42 -17.18
CA GLY A 42 22.21 4.00 -16.89
C GLY A 42 21.10 2.95 -16.85
N LEU A 43 21.12 1.99 -17.78
CA LEU A 43 20.13 0.91 -17.84
C LEU A 43 20.25 0.00 -16.62
N THR A 44 21.46 -0.44 -16.27
CA THR A 44 21.70 -1.32 -15.12
C THR A 44 21.38 -0.61 -13.81
N ALA A 45 21.81 0.64 -13.62
CA ALA A 45 21.48 1.43 -12.45
C ALA A 45 19.96 1.64 -12.32
N THR A 46 19.27 1.96 -13.42
CA THR A 46 17.81 2.12 -13.43
C THR A 46 17.11 0.81 -13.11
N ALA A 47 17.57 -0.32 -13.68
CA ALA A 47 17.02 -1.64 -13.37
C ALA A 47 17.19 -1.99 -11.89
N VAL A 48 18.38 -1.77 -11.31
CA VAL A 48 18.66 -1.99 -9.89
C VAL A 48 17.75 -1.11 -9.02
N VAL A 49 17.66 0.18 -9.31
CA VAL A 49 16.77 1.11 -8.61
C VAL A 49 15.31 0.65 -8.68
N LEU A 50 14.82 0.28 -9.87
CA LEU A 50 13.46 -0.21 -10.04
C LEU A 50 13.23 -1.55 -9.34
N THR A 51 14.19 -2.47 -9.30
CA THR A 51 14.07 -3.72 -8.53
C THR A 51 14.09 -3.49 -7.02
N LEU A 52 14.95 -2.60 -6.52
CA LEU A 52 14.96 -2.24 -5.10
C LEU A 52 13.67 -1.54 -4.72
N LEU A 53 13.20 -0.62 -5.56
CA LEU A 53 11.94 0.07 -5.32
C LEU A 53 10.74 -0.86 -5.47
N GLY A 54 10.78 -1.81 -6.41
CA GLY A 54 9.81 -2.88 -6.55
C GLY A 54 9.80 -3.80 -5.33
N SER A 55 10.96 -4.13 -4.75
CA SER A 55 11.06 -4.94 -3.53
C SER A 55 10.55 -4.20 -2.28
N LEU A 56 10.79 -2.89 -2.20
CA LEU A 56 10.26 -2.01 -1.15
C LEU A 56 8.75 -1.79 -1.34
N ALA A 57 8.32 -1.68 -2.59
CA ALA A 57 6.93 -1.64 -2.97
C ALA A 57 6.29 -2.96 -2.59
N ASP A 58 6.80 -4.15 -2.93
CA ASP A 58 6.27 -5.48 -2.56
C ASP A 58 6.24 -5.70 -1.05
N SER A 59 7.20 -5.12 -0.33
CA SER A 59 7.20 -5.06 1.14
C SER A 59 6.06 -4.17 1.68
N GLY A 60 5.49 -3.29 0.86
CA GLY A 60 4.36 -2.40 1.13
C GLY A 60 3.14 -2.53 0.18
N HIS A 61 3.14 -3.47 -0.76
CA HIS A 61 2.15 -3.74 -1.81
C HIS A 61 1.62 -5.14 -1.55
N GLY A 62 0.68 -5.20 -0.62
CA GLY A 62 -0.55 -5.82 -1.06
C GLY A 62 -1.58 -4.72 -1.32
N PRO A 63 -2.57 -4.98 -2.16
CA PRO A 63 -3.71 -4.09 -2.31
C PRO A 63 -4.26 -3.77 -0.91
N GLY A 64 -4.21 -2.51 -0.48
CA GLY A 64 -4.81 -2.04 0.77
C GLY A 64 -4.46 -2.81 2.04
N VAL A 65 -3.28 -3.42 2.14
CA VAL A 65 -2.90 -4.23 3.31
C VAL A 65 -2.72 -3.33 4.50
N ALA A 66 -3.66 -3.42 5.42
CA ALA A 66 -3.50 -2.86 6.74
C ALA A 66 -2.29 -3.48 7.46
N SER A 67 -1.18 -2.75 7.44
CA SER A 67 -0.12 -2.94 8.42
C SER A 67 -0.69 -2.66 9.81
N GLY A 68 -0.32 -3.47 10.80
CA GLY A 68 -0.86 -3.40 12.16
C GLY A 68 -0.96 -1.97 12.71
N LEU A 69 -1.95 -1.75 13.58
CA LEU A 69 -2.14 -0.48 14.28
C LEU A 69 -0.84 -0.08 14.99
N ARG A 70 -0.52 1.22 15.05
CA ARG A 70 0.61 1.68 15.88
C ARG A 70 0.42 1.16 17.30
N SER A 71 1.48 0.65 17.92
CA SER A 71 1.48 0.30 19.33
C SER A 71 1.11 1.55 20.14
N GLY A 72 -0.05 1.54 20.80
CA GLY A 72 -0.51 2.65 21.65
C GLY A 72 -1.31 3.77 20.96
N GLY A 73 -1.70 3.65 19.69
CA GLY A 73 -2.57 4.64 19.02
C GLY A 73 -4.08 4.48 19.35
N PRO A 74 -4.92 5.51 19.11
CA PRO A 74 -6.37 5.43 19.27
C PRO A 74 -6.95 4.25 18.46
N ARG A 75 -7.71 3.38 19.12
CA ARG A 75 -8.33 2.20 18.49
C ARG A 75 -9.85 2.38 18.50
N ALA A 76 -10.41 2.74 17.36
CA ALA A 76 -11.85 2.69 17.15
C ALA A 76 -12.24 1.30 16.64
N HIS A 77 -13.45 0.86 16.96
CA HIS A 77 -13.98 -0.40 16.46
C HIS A 77 -15.19 -0.12 15.57
N ALA A 78 -15.25 -0.78 14.44
CA ALA A 78 -16.35 -0.64 13.50
C ALA A 78 -16.82 -2.00 12.99
N PRO A 79 -18.13 -2.15 12.71
CA PRO A 79 -18.62 -3.27 11.95
C PRO A 79 -18.11 -3.20 10.50
N ALA A 80 -17.89 -4.37 9.90
CA ALA A 80 -17.49 -4.48 8.51
C ALA A 80 -18.24 -5.61 7.79
N VAL A 81 -18.51 -5.39 6.50
CA VAL A 81 -19.06 -6.39 5.58
C VAL A 81 -17.93 -7.05 4.82
N VAL A 82 -17.93 -8.38 4.78
CA VAL A 82 -16.99 -9.17 3.99
C VAL A 82 -17.58 -9.40 2.61
N HIS A 83 -16.87 -8.95 1.57
CA HIS A 83 -17.23 -9.18 0.17
C HIS A 83 -16.61 -10.46 -0.40
N GLY A 84 -15.47 -10.88 0.15
CA GLY A 84 -14.81 -12.08 -0.29
C GLY A 84 -13.57 -12.40 0.53
N VAL A 85 -13.23 -13.68 0.53
CA VAL A 85 -12.01 -14.20 1.14
C VAL A 85 -11.23 -14.93 0.07
N ARG A 86 -9.94 -14.61 -0.05
CA ARG A 86 -9.03 -15.32 -0.96
C ARG A 86 -7.76 -15.70 -0.24
N ALA A 87 -7.22 -16.88 -0.52
CA ALA A 87 -5.90 -17.26 -0.08
C ALA A 87 -4.87 -16.77 -1.10
N VAL A 88 -3.80 -16.13 -0.61
CA VAL A 88 -2.67 -15.71 -1.44
C VAL A 88 -1.36 -16.17 -0.81
N HIS A 89 -0.37 -16.39 -1.66
CA HIS A 89 0.97 -16.72 -1.20
C HIS A 89 1.60 -15.51 -0.51
N ARG A 90 2.17 -15.71 0.68
CA ARG A 90 2.65 -14.64 1.56
C ARG A 90 3.69 -13.73 0.92
N ARG A 91 4.56 -14.28 0.07
CA ARG A 91 5.64 -13.54 -0.60
C ARG A 91 5.27 -12.98 -1.96
N THR A 92 4.57 -13.76 -2.77
CA THR A 92 4.33 -13.40 -4.19
C THR A 92 2.98 -12.76 -4.40
N GLY A 93 2.06 -12.83 -3.43
CA GLY A 93 0.68 -12.34 -3.57
C GLY A 93 -0.16 -13.12 -4.58
N ALA A 94 0.39 -14.16 -5.21
CA ALA A 94 -0.31 -15.00 -6.17
C ALA A 94 -1.47 -15.73 -5.48
N ALA A 95 -2.60 -15.86 -6.16
CA ALA A 95 -3.74 -16.61 -5.67
C ALA A 95 -3.34 -18.09 -5.46
N VAL A 96 -3.74 -18.67 -4.34
CA VAL A 96 -3.48 -20.07 -4.00
C VAL A 96 -4.82 -20.76 -3.81
N VAL A 97 -4.97 -21.95 -4.38
CA VAL A 97 -6.19 -22.75 -4.28
C VAL A 97 -6.40 -23.27 -2.86
N ASP A 98 -5.31 -23.58 -2.16
CA ASP A 98 -5.31 -24.10 -0.79
C ASP A 98 -4.75 -23.06 0.19
N GLY A 99 -5.64 -22.50 1.02
CA GLY A 99 -5.30 -21.49 2.02
C GLY A 99 -4.68 -22.03 3.30
N GLN A 100 -4.60 -23.35 3.48
CA GLN A 100 -4.08 -23.98 4.69
C GLN A 100 -2.57 -24.29 4.63
N ARG A 101 -1.90 -23.94 3.52
CA ARG A 101 -0.45 -24.12 3.41
C ARG A 101 0.30 -23.13 4.31
N HIS A 102 1.42 -23.55 4.89
CA HIS A 102 2.24 -22.68 5.76
C HIS A 102 2.76 -21.40 5.08
N SER A 103 2.71 -21.33 3.75
CA SER A 103 3.12 -20.16 2.96
C SER A 103 1.95 -19.31 2.43
N SER A 104 0.71 -19.62 2.79
CA SER A 104 -0.46 -18.80 2.42
C SER A 104 -0.92 -17.88 3.55
N VAL A 105 -1.57 -16.79 3.15
CA VAL A 105 -2.28 -15.85 4.03
C VAL A 105 -3.64 -15.56 3.43
N PHE A 106 -4.65 -15.38 4.27
CA PHE A 106 -5.98 -14.97 3.84
C PHE A 106 -6.01 -13.46 3.61
N VAL A 107 -6.63 -13.05 2.51
CA VAL A 107 -6.96 -11.66 2.22
C VAL A 107 -8.47 -11.52 2.28
N PHE A 108 -8.93 -10.74 3.25
CA PHE A 108 -10.33 -10.41 3.46
C PHE A 108 -10.61 -9.07 2.79
N ASP A 109 -11.54 -9.05 1.84
CA ASP A 109 -12.03 -7.82 1.23
C ASP A 109 -13.23 -7.31 2.03
N LEU A 110 -13.07 -6.15 2.65
CA LEU A 110 -13.97 -5.65 3.69
C LEU A 110 -14.45 -4.24 3.35
N THR A 111 -15.72 -3.97 3.54
CA THR A 111 -16.23 -2.60 3.69
C THR A 111 -16.44 -2.31 5.17
N VAL A 112 -15.64 -1.40 5.71
CA VAL A 112 -15.74 -0.91 7.07
C VAL A 112 -16.79 0.20 7.11
N VAL A 113 -17.71 0.12 8.08
CA VAL A 113 -18.76 1.11 8.31
C VAL A 113 -18.51 1.76 9.67
N PRO A 114 -17.69 2.83 9.74
CA PRO A 114 -17.41 3.51 10.99
C PRO A 114 -18.65 4.22 11.52
N ASP A 115 -18.69 4.45 12.84
CA ASP A 115 -19.78 5.17 13.50
C ASP A 115 -19.81 6.65 13.07
N GLU A 116 -18.60 7.21 12.92
CA GLU A 116 -18.38 8.58 12.51
C GLU A 116 -17.64 8.57 11.17
N GLY A 117 -18.35 8.90 10.10
CA GLY A 117 -17.79 9.10 8.77
C GLY A 117 -18.31 8.14 7.70
N PRO A 118 -17.80 8.27 6.47
CA PRO A 118 -18.24 7.45 5.35
C PRO A 118 -17.68 6.02 5.45
N ALA A 119 -18.45 5.06 4.95
CA ALA A 119 -17.98 3.70 4.76
C ALA A 119 -16.81 3.66 3.77
N PHE A 120 -15.83 2.79 4.03
CA PHE A 120 -14.64 2.66 3.20
C PHE A 120 -14.24 1.19 3.00
N ARG A 121 -13.67 0.88 1.84
CA ARG A 121 -13.27 -0.48 1.48
C ARG A 121 -11.77 -0.71 1.67
N VAL A 122 -11.41 -1.81 2.29
CA VAL A 122 -10.04 -2.20 2.68
C VAL A 122 -9.83 -3.69 2.47
N ALA A 123 -8.59 -4.12 2.24
CA ALA A 123 -8.24 -5.53 2.16
C ALA A 123 -7.26 -5.90 3.27
N VAL A 124 -7.70 -6.74 4.21
CA VAL A 124 -6.88 -7.11 5.38
C VAL A 124 -6.23 -8.47 5.14
N ARG A 125 -4.93 -8.58 5.45
CA ARG A 125 -4.19 -9.85 5.40
C ARG A 125 -4.10 -10.46 6.79
N HIS A 126 -4.46 -11.74 6.92
CA HIS A 126 -4.30 -12.47 8.16
C HIS A 126 -3.81 -13.91 7.92
N PRO A 127 -2.90 -14.45 8.75
CA PRO A 127 -2.44 -15.84 8.61
C PRO A 127 -3.52 -16.88 8.94
N LEU A 128 -4.54 -16.48 9.70
CA LEU A 128 -5.61 -17.36 10.16
C LEU A 128 -6.97 -16.84 9.68
N ASP A 129 -7.94 -17.74 9.56
CA ASP A 129 -9.35 -17.38 9.45
C ASP A 129 -9.86 -16.87 10.81
N VAL A 130 -9.65 -15.58 11.04
CA VAL A 130 -10.10 -14.88 12.24
C VAL A 130 -11.59 -14.65 12.19
N GLN A 131 -12.28 -14.81 13.32
CA GLN A 131 -13.73 -14.62 13.44
C GLN A 131 -14.59 -15.56 12.57
N GLY A 132 -13.99 -16.56 11.90
CA GLY A 132 -14.70 -17.52 11.05
C GLY A 132 -15.25 -16.89 9.76
N LEU A 133 -14.51 -15.96 9.17
CA LEU A 133 -14.96 -15.17 8.01
C LEU A 133 -14.97 -15.97 6.70
N LEU A 134 -14.37 -17.17 6.66
CA LEU A 134 -14.63 -18.11 5.57
C LEU A 134 -16.11 -18.53 5.50
N HIS A 135 -16.84 -18.45 6.62
CA HIS A 135 -18.23 -18.88 6.73
C HIS A 135 -19.17 -17.74 7.17
N ARG A 136 -18.67 -16.50 7.25
CA ARG A 136 -19.42 -15.34 7.74
C ARG A 136 -19.15 -14.12 6.89
N THR A 137 -20.20 -13.35 6.63
CA THR A 137 -20.17 -12.13 5.80
C THR A 137 -20.00 -10.85 6.61
N ARG A 138 -19.81 -10.96 7.94
CA ARG A 138 -19.74 -9.84 8.88
C ARG A 138 -18.56 -10.00 9.80
N ALA A 139 -17.80 -8.92 9.98
CA ALA A 139 -16.63 -8.86 10.83
C ALA A 139 -16.68 -7.64 11.75
N VAL A 140 -15.92 -7.68 12.83
CA VAL A 140 -15.55 -6.49 13.61
C VAL A 140 -14.11 -6.16 13.29
N VAL A 141 -13.84 -4.89 13.01
CA VAL A 141 -12.49 -4.41 12.74
C VAL A 141 -12.08 -3.34 13.73
N ALA A 142 -10.80 -3.33 14.08
CA ALA A 142 -10.17 -2.24 14.81
C ALA A 142 -9.42 -1.35 13.82
N TYR A 143 -9.64 -0.05 13.85
CA TYR A 143 -8.99 0.89 12.95
C TYR A 143 -8.49 2.14 13.69
N ASP A 144 -7.54 2.83 13.06
CA ASP A 144 -7.07 4.15 13.49
C ASP A 144 -7.90 5.23 12.78
N PRO A 145 -8.68 6.07 13.47
CA PRO A 145 -9.47 7.13 12.86
C PRO A 145 -8.63 8.13 12.06
N GLU A 146 -7.38 8.37 12.45
CA GLU A 146 -6.47 9.27 11.73
C GLU A 146 -5.91 8.62 10.44
N GLN A 147 -5.94 7.28 10.36
CA GLN A 147 -5.38 6.50 9.27
C GLN A 147 -6.34 5.35 8.92
N PRO A 148 -7.49 5.63 8.28
CA PRO A 148 -8.54 4.63 8.03
C PRO A 148 -8.08 3.44 7.17
N TRP A 149 -6.97 3.58 6.43
CA TRP A 149 -6.33 2.47 5.71
C TRP A 149 -5.58 1.47 6.61
N ARG A 150 -5.43 1.73 7.92
CA ARG A 150 -4.86 0.81 8.90
C ARG A 150 -5.98 0.14 9.69
N VAL A 151 -6.31 -1.07 9.30
CA VAL A 151 -7.41 -1.88 9.85
C VAL A 151 -6.93 -3.26 10.28
N VAL A 152 -7.08 -3.60 11.55
CA VAL A 152 -6.74 -4.93 12.08
C VAL A 152 -8.02 -5.70 12.36
N LEU A 153 -8.03 -6.99 12.02
CA LEU A 153 -9.07 -7.90 12.50
C LEU A 153 -8.62 -8.47 13.85
N PRO A 154 -9.28 -8.11 14.96
CA PRO A 154 -9.01 -8.75 16.25
C PRO A 154 -9.41 -10.23 16.20
N ASP A 155 -8.59 -11.09 16.84
CA ASP A 155 -8.87 -12.52 16.95
C ASP A 155 -10.14 -12.79 17.79
N ASP A 156 -10.30 -12.05 18.90
CA ASP A 156 -11.45 -12.14 19.81
C ASP A 156 -12.10 -10.75 20.01
N PRO A 157 -13.00 -10.32 19.10
CA PRO A 157 -13.70 -9.06 19.25
C PRO A 157 -14.74 -9.11 20.39
N PRO A 158 -14.99 -7.99 21.09
CA PRO A 158 -16.05 -7.92 22.09
C PRO A 158 -17.41 -8.36 21.55
N ARG A 159 -18.08 -9.28 22.27
CA ARG A 159 -19.43 -9.79 21.94
C ARG A 159 -20.48 -8.72 21.57
N PRO A 160 -20.60 -7.56 22.28
CA PRO A 160 -21.58 -6.55 21.89
C PRO A 160 -21.31 -5.97 20.49
N LEU A 161 -20.04 -5.85 20.09
CA LEU A 161 -19.66 -5.38 18.75
C LEU A 161 -19.93 -6.43 17.69
N LEU A 162 -19.75 -7.72 17.99
CA LEU A 162 -20.14 -8.80 17.09
C LEU A 162 -21.65 -8.80 16.82
N ALA A 163 -22.46 -8.68 17.88
CA ALA A 163 -23.92 -8.61 17.76
C ALA A 163 -24.37 -7.37 16.98
N ARG A 164 -23.59 -6.29 17.02
CA ARG A 164 -23.80 -5.08 16.22
C ARG A 164 -23.44 -5.32 14.75
N ALA A 165 -22.30 -5.94 14.47
CA ALA A 165 -21.89 -6.28 13.11
C ALA A 165 -22.88 -7.22 12.41
N GLN A 166 -23.48 -8.15 13.16
CA GLN A 166 -24.54 -9.04 12.65
C GLN A 166 -25.83 -8.30 12.29
N ARG A 167 -26.12 -7.16 12.92
CA ARG A 167 -27.28 -6.31 12.65
C ARG A 167 -27.01 -5.25 11.59
N LEU A 168 -25.80 -5.21 11.01
CA LEU A 168 -25.44 -4.24 10.00
C LEU A 168 -26.21 -4.52 8.71
N ASP A 169 -26.99 -3.54 8.28
CA ASP A 169 -27.70 -3.55 7.01
C ASP A 169 -26.70 -3.44 5.85
N ASP A 170 -26.88 -4.27 4.81
CA ASP A 170 -26.05 -4.25 3.62
C ASP A 170 -26.13 -2.89 2.91
N ALA A 171 -27.27 -2.19 2.99
CA ALA A 171 -27.44 -0.86 2.41
C ALA A 171 -26.40 0.15 2.93
N ALA A 172 -25.97 0.02 4.19
CA ALA A 172 -24.94 0.88 4.79
C ALA A 172 -23.55 0.67 4.16
N ALA A 173 -23.31 -0.48 3.53
CA ALA A 173 -22.05 -0.80 2.85
C ALA A 173 -22.01 -0.36 1.37
N HIS A 174 -23.16 -0.02 0.76
CA HIS A 174 -23.26 0.33 -0.66
C HIS A 174 -22.70 1.72 -1.02
N GLY A 175 -22.41 2.57 -0.02
CA GLY A 175 -21.82 3.89 -0.20
C GLY A 175 -20.28 3.91 -0.31
N ALA A 176 -19.61 2.79 -0.03
CA ALA A 176 -18.15 2.74 -0.05
C ALA A 176 -17.61 2.71 -1.50
N GLN A 177 -17.03 3.82 -1.93
CA GLN A 177 -16.27 3.89 -3.19
C GLN A 177 -15.06 2.94 -3.14
N ARG A 178 -14.55 2.59 -4.33
CA ARG A 178 -13.43 1.68 -4.62
C ARG A 178 -12.35 1.66 -3.51
N PRO A 179 -11.68 0.51 -3.27
CA PRO A 179 -10.65 0.40 -2.25
C PRO A 179 -9.71 1.59 -2.29
N ALA A 180 -9.46 2.24 -1.15
CA ALA A 180 -8.55 3.37 -1.09
C ALA A 180 -7.16 2.91 -1.56
N GLN A 181 -6.82 3.22 -2.82
CA GLN A 181 -5.51 2.96 -3.38
C GLN A 181 -4.56 4.02 -2.80
N GLY A 182 -3.95 3.70 -1.66
CA GLY A 182 -2.81 4.47 -1.18
C GLY A 182 -1.69 4.39 -2.23
N LEU A 183 -1.05 5.53 -2.53
CA LEU A 183 0.17 5.54 -3.33
C LEU A 183 1.22 4.62 -2.69
N PRO A 184 1.93 3.78 -3.47
CA PRO A 184 2.96 2.90 -2.94
C PRO A 184 3.95 3.67 -2.05
N PRO A 185 4.42 3.09 -0.94
CA PRO A 185 5.63 3.60 -0.30
C PRO A 185 6.77 3.59 -1.35
N GLY A 186 7.27 4.78 -1.71
CA GLY A 186 8.28 5.00 -2.75
C GLY A 186 7.78 5.61 -4.06
N ALA A 187 6.46 5.70 -4.30
CA ALA A 187 5.93 6.38 -5.50
C ALA A 187 6.36 7.85 -5.57
N HIS A 188 6.42 8.51 -4.42
CA HIS A 188 6.94 9.86 -4.30
C HIS A 188 8.42 9.95 -4.70
N LEU A 189 9.24 8.94 -4.42
CA LEU A 189 10.66 8.91 -4.83
C LEU A 189 10.80 8.86 -6.35
N LEU A 190 9.97 8.05 -7.03
CA LEU A 190 9.98 7.97 -8.49
C LEU A 190 9.53 9.27 -9.13
N VAL A 191 8.41 9.83 -8.68
CA VAL A 191 7.88 11.08 -9.24
C VAL A 191 8.90 12.20 -9.06
N THR A 192 9.43 12.37 -7.84
CA THR A 192 10.39 13.43 -7.54
C THR A 192 11.71 13.22 -8.28
N GLY A 193 12.22 11.97 -8.31
CA GLY A 193 13.45 11.62 -9.04
C GLY A 193 13.33 11.79 -10.55
N SER A 194 12.17 11.48 -11.14
CA SER A 194 11.92 11.65 -12.58
C SER A 194 11.87 13.12 -12.97
N ILE A 195 11.21 13.96 -12.16
CA ILE A 195 11.19 15.42 -12.37
C ILE A 195 12.61 15.99 -12.28
N LEU A 196 13.38 15.58 -11.26
CA LEU A 196 14.75 16.05 -11.08
C LEU A 196 15.65 15.64 -12.26
N ALA A 197 15.52 14.39 -12.74
CA ALA A 197 16.25 13.90 -13.91
C ALA A 197 15.93 14.70 -15.17
N ALA A 198 14.63 14.96 -15.44
CA ALA A 198 14.21 15.77 -16.58
C ALA A 198 14.79 17.19 -16.51
N LEU A 199 14.83 17.80 -15.32
CA LEU A 199 15.36 19.14 -15.11
C LEU A 199 16.88 19.19 -15.32
N VAL A 200 17.63 18.20 -14.84
CA VAL A 200 19.08 18.08 -15.08
C VAL A 200 19.37 17.91 -16.57
N VAL A 201 18.65 17.02 -17.26
CA VAL A 201 18.82 16.81 -18.71
C VAL A 201 18.50 18.09 -19.49
N GLY A 202 17.42 18.79 -19.13
CA GLY A 202 17.06 20.07 -19.73
C GLY A 202 18.13 21.16 -19.53
N LEU A 203 18.68 21.28 -18.32
CA LEU A 203 19.76 22.24 -18.02
C LEU A 203 21.03 21.95 -18.81
N VAL A 204 21.46 20.68 -18.87
CA VAL A 204 22.65 20.29 -19.64
C VAL A 204 22.49 20.61 -21.13
N ARG A 205 21.27 20.50 -21.65
CA ARG A 205 20.95 20.83 -23.05
C ARG A 205 20.85 22.32 -23.34
N LEU A 206 20.54 23.15 -22.34
CA LEU A 206 20.52 24.61 -22.50
C LEU A 206 21.91 25.23 -22.37
N ALA A 207 22.84 24.53 -21.73
CA ALA A 207 24.19 25.02 -21.43
C ALA A 207 25.28 24.58 -22.43
N GLY A 208 24.98 23.63 -23.33
CA GLY A 208 25.90 23.14 -24.35
C GLY A 208 25.28 23.22 -25.74
#